data_AF-A0A7K4KUI5-F1
#
_entry.id   AF-A0A7K4KUI5-F1
#
_cell.length_a   1.000
_cell.length_b   1.000
_cell.length_c   1.000
_cell.angle_alpha   90.00
_cell.angle_beta   90.00
_cell.angle_gamma   90.00
#
_symmetry.space_group_name_H-M   'P 1'
#
loop_
_entity.id
_entity.type
_entity.pdbx_description
1 polymer ?
#
loop_
_entity_poly.entity_id
_entity_poly.type
_entity_poly.pdbx_seq_one_letter_code
_entity_poly.pdbx_strand_id
1 'polypeptide(L)'
;RVHSSVLRDMAILGYLGQLQPPGLGSALPLHSLVPYQVPFNAVAVGVIHTDVAPTNIMYAVNASWVGLCRLPGTVRSQTDGPVLLAQAPLCDCLGFGIVRGVDMERKLYHVLTPVAPESLRLVNCLLLGNIAVPNCVLVSQQGIEGEIPYVTSEYNYTILGSGKLKKKKHFKRKEQTVPCDFT
;
A
#
# COMPACT_ATOMS: atom_id res chain seq x y z
N ARG A 1 17.33 5.23 21.76
CA ARG A 1 17.28 4.37 20.55
C ARG A 1 16.00 4.68 19.81
N VAL A 2 16.07 4.97 18.51
CA VAL A 2 14.88 5.17 17.67
C VAL A 2 14.26 3.79 17.37
N HIS A 3 12.94 3.68 17.40
CA HIS A 3 12.24 2.44 17.06
C HIS A 3 12.35 2.14 15.56
N SER A 4 12.52 0.87 15.18
CA SER A 4 12.65 0.47 13.76
C SER A 4 11.48 0.91 12.90
N SER A 5 10.26 1.03 13.46
CA SER A 5 9.10 1.55 12.75
C SER A 5 9.29 3.00 12.32
N VAL A 6 9.85 3.84 13.20
CA VAL A 6 10.11 5.26 12.91
C VAL A 6 11.17 5.40 11.82
N LEU A 7 12.23 4.60 11.88
CA LEU A 7 13.27 4.61 10.84
C LEU A 7 12.71 4.19 9.47
N ARG A 8 11.81 3.20 9.45
CA ARG A 8 11.14 2.79 8.21
C ARG A 8 10.24 3.89 7.66
N ASP A 9 9.43 4.52 8.53
CA ASP A 9 8.55 5.61 8.11
C ASP A 9 9.37 6.79 7.55
N MET A 10 10.49 7.14 8.19
CA MET A 10 11.42 8.15 7.70
C MET A 10 12.03 7.76 6.34
N ALA A 11 12.38 6.49 6.13
CA ALA A 11 12.91 6.01 4.85
C ALA A 11 11.85 6.12 3.73
N ILE A 12 10.60 5.74 4.02
CA ILE A 12 9.48 5.86 3.08
C ILE A 12 9.22 7.33 2.74
N LEU A 13 9.17 8.20 3.75
CA LEU A 13 8.97 9.65 3.55
C LEU A 13 10.14 10.27 2.78
N GLY A 14 11.37 9.88 3.06
CA GLY A 14 12.55 10.35 2.33
C GLY A 14 12.53 9.91 0.86
N TYR A 15 12.08 8.68 0.58
CA TYR A 15 11.86 8.20 -0.78
C TYR A 15 10.78 9.00 -1.50
N LEU A 16 9.61 9.19 -0.88
CA LEU A 16 8.53 10.01 -1.46
C LEU A 16 8.89 11.49 -1.58
N GLY A 17 9.82 11.99 -0.75
CA GLY A 17 10.37 13.34 -0.83
C GLY A 17 11.04 13.63 -2.16
N GLN A 18 11.47 12.60 -2.91
CA GLN A 18 12.01 12.76 -4.27
C GLN A 18 10.95 13.23 -5.30
N LEU A 19 9.65 13.12 -4.97
CA LEU A 19 8.57 13.70 -5.76
C LEU A 19 8.49 15.23 -5.65
N GLN A 20 9.17 15.82 -4.67
CA GLN A 20 9.09 17.25 -4.41
C GLN A 20 9.86 18.03 -5.49
N PRO A 21 9.30 19.12 -6.03
CA PRO A 21 10.01 19.94 -6.98
C PRO A 21 11.25 20.57 -6.33
N PRO A 22 12.38 20.68 -7.06
CA PRO A 22 13.57 21.33 -6.54
C PRO A 22 13.30 22.81 -6.26
N GLY A 23 13.86 23.32 -5.16
CA GLY A 23 13.84 24.76 -4.85
C GLY A 23 12.59 25.27 -4.11
N LEU A 24 11.67 24.40 -3.67
CA LEU A 24 10.57 24.80 -2.81
C LEU A 24 11.00 24.90 -1.34
N GLY A 25 10.58 25.97 -0.65
CA GLY A 25 10.87 26.18 0.79
C GLY A 25 10.10 25.26 1.73
N SER A 26 9.05 24.59 1.23
CA SER A 26 8.24 23.62 1.98
C SER A 26 7.84 22.45 1.07
N ALA A 27 7.62 21.27 1.65
CA ALA A 27 7.14 20.12 0.89
C ALA A 27 5.66 20.27 0.53
N LEU A 28 5.32 20.02 -0.73
CA LEU A 28 3.94 19.92 -1.18
C LEU A 28 3.25 18.69 -0.56
N PRO A 29 1.98 18.80 -0.16
CA PRO A 29 1.19 17.65 0.27
C PRO A 29 1.12 16.60 -0.84
N LEU A 30 1.27 15.30 -0.51
CA LEU A 30 1.23 14.25 -1.52
C LEU A 30 -0.10 14.19 -2.28
N HIS A 31 -1.23 14.64 -1.70
CA HIS A 31 -2.51 14.71 -2.41
C HIS A 31 -2.59 15.83 -3.47
N SER A 32 -1.68 16.80 -3.45
CA SER A 32 -1.58 17.87 -4.47
C SER A 32 -0.79 17.45 -5.71
N LEU A 33 0.01 16.39 -5.61
CA LEU A 33 0.82 15.89 -6.73
C LEU A 33 -0.05 15.21 -7.79
N VAL A 34 0.42 15.13 -9.04
CA VAL A 34 -0.30 14.42 -10.11
C VAL A 34 0.11 12.95 -10.13
N PRO A 35 -0.80 11.99 -9.93
CA PRO A 35 -0.49 10.57 -10.01
C PRO A 35 -0.41 10.08 -11.47
N TYR A 36 0.38 9.04 -11.70
CA TYR A 36 0.31 8.27 -12.93
C TYR A 36 -1.00 7.50 -12.99
N GLN A 37 -1.64 7.53 -14.17
CA GLN A 37 -2.83 6.73 -14.46
C GLN A 37 -2.39 5.42 -15.13
N VAL A 38 -2.69 4.29 -14.50
CA VAL A 38 -2.30 2.96 -14.98
C VAL A 38 -3.56 2.13 -15.22
N PRO A 39 -3.86 1.71 -16.46
CA PRO A 39 -4.98 0.83 -16.75
C PRO A 39 -4.90 -0.50 -15.99
N PHE A 40 -6.05 -1.01 -15.54
CA PHE A 40 -6.13 -2.29 -14.82
C PHE A 40 -5.52 -3.47 -15.59
N ASN A 41 -5.69 -3.48 -16.91
CA ASN A 41 -5.18 -4.53 -17.79
C ASN A 41 -3.71 -4.36 -18.18
N ALA A 42 -3.09 -3.22 -17.88
CA ALA A 42 -1.69 -2.94 -18.23
C ALA A 42 -0.69 -3.58 -17.25
N VAL A 43 -1.14 -3.89 -16.03
CA VAL A 43 -0.29 -4.44 -14.98
C VAL A 43 -0.95 -5.61 -14.26
N ALA A 44 -0.16 -6.59 -13.85
CA ALA A 44 -0.60 -7.64 -12.95
C ALA A 44 -0.51 -7.19 -11.48
N VAL A 45 -1.45 -7.60 -10.65
CA VAL A 45 -1.52 -7.23 -9.24
C VAL A 45 -1.43 -8.49 -8.38
N GLY A 46 -0.55 -8.49 -7.38
CA GLY A 46 -0.40 -9.59 -6.43
C GLY A 46 -0.27 -9.11 -4.99
N VAL A 47 -0.92 -9.81 -4.06
CA VAL A 47 -0.72 -9.63 -2.62
C VAL A 47 0.18 -10.76 -2.15
N ILE A 48 1.37 -10.44 -1.67
CA ILE A 48 2.42 -11.45 -1.42
C ILE A 48 2.63 -11.78 0.06
N HIS A 49 1.98 -11.04 0.95
CA HIS A 49 2.18 -11.18 2.39
C HIS A 49 1.04 -11.94 3.09
N THR A 50 -0.08 -12.14 2.41
CA THR A 50 -1.26 -12.84 2.93
C THR A 50 -2.20 -13.20 1.78
N ASP A 51 -3.06 -14.19 2.00
CA ASP A 51 -4.10 -14.57 1.05
C ASP A 51 -5.26 -13.58 1.14
N VAL A 52 -5.64 -13.02 -0.01
CA VAL A 52 -6.77 -12.09 -0.14
C VAL A 52 -7.71 -12.64 -1.19
N ALA A 53 -9.00 -12.76 -0.85
CA ALA A 53 -10.02 -13.17 -1.81
C ALA A 53 -9.98 -12.23 -3.04
N PRO A 54 -10.09 -12.75 -4.28
CA PRO A 54 -10.01 -11.93 -5.49
C PRO A 54 -10.96 -10.73 -5.50
N THR A 55 -12.15 -10.88 -4.92
CA THR A 55 -13.16 -9.82 -4.77
C THR A 55 -12.70 -8.65 -3.88
N ASN A 56 -11.69 -8.86 -3.03
CA ASN A 56 -11.20 -7.88 -2.07
C ASN A 56 -9.84 -7.29 -2.43
N ILE A 57 -9.18 -7.76 -3.49
CA ILE A 57 -7.83 -7.30 -3.85
C ILE A 57 -7.82 -5.80 -4.15
N MET A 58 -8.83 -5.28 -4.84
CA MET A 58 -8.89 -3.83 -5.15
C MET A 58 -8.98 -2.97 -3.87
N TYR A 59 -9.68 -3.45 -2.83
CA TYR A 59 -9.72 -2.76 -1.53
C TYR A 59 -8.38 -2.81 -0.81
N ALA A 60 -7.68 -3.96 -0.87
CA ALA A 60 -6.37 -4.13 -0.26
C ALA A 60 -5.30 -3.25 -0.94
N VAL A 61 -5.42 -3.05 -2.26
CA VAL A 61 -4.49 -2.26 -3.06
C VAL A 61 -4.74 -0.76 -2.88
N ASN A 62 -5.96 -0.32 -2.59
CA ASN A 62 -6.25 1.09 -2.39
C ASN A 62 -5.55 1.64 -1.13
N ALA A 63 -4.97 2.84 -1.22
CA ALA A 63 -4.15 3.46 -0.17
C ALA A 63 -2.98 2.60 0.33
N SER A 64 -2.38 1.78 -0.54
CA SER A 64 -1.32 0.84 -0.17
C SER A 64 0.06 1.23 -0.72
N TRP A 65 1.09 0.71 -0.05
CA TRP A 65 2.48 0.77 -0.53
C TRP A 65 2.77 -0.46 -1.39
N VAL A 66 3.15 -0.23 -2.64
CA VAL A 66 3.36 -1.30 -3.62
C VAL A 66 4.78 -1.27 -4.19
N GLY A 67 5.31 -2.47 -4.46
CA GLY A 67 6.47 -2.65 -5.33
C GLY A 67 6.07 -2.50 -6.80
N LEU A 68 6.87 -1.75 -7.54
CA LEU A 68 6.75 -1.54 -8.98
C LEU A 68 7.69 -2.52 -9.68
N CYS A 69 7.14 -3.60 -10.20
CA CYS A 69 7.91 -4.76 -10.62
C CYS A 69 7.80 -5.03 -12.12
N ARG A 70 8.84 -5.69 -12.64
CA ARG A 70 8.89 -6.24 -13.99
C ARG A 70 8.87 -7.77 -13.93
N LEU A 71 7.80 -8.36 -14.44
CA LEU A 71 7.67 -9.78 -14.68
C LEU A 71 8.38 -10.17 -15.98
N PRO A 72 8.99 -11.38 -16.05
CA PRO A 72 9.43 -11.94 -17.31
C PRO A 72 8.20 -12.24 -18.20
N GLY A 73 8.12 -11.55 -19.34
CA GLY A 73 7.04 -11.69 -20.31
C GLY A 73 6.05 -10.53 -20.33
N THR A 74 4.95 -10.72 -21.05
CA THR A 74 3.90 -9.71 -21.23
C THR A 74 2.68 -10.07 -20.41
N VAL A 75 2.16 -9.10 -19.65
CA VAL A 75 0.84 -9.22 -19.04
C VAL A 75 -0.20 -9.18 -20.15
N ARG A 76 -0.90 -10.29 -20.36
CA ARG A 76 -1.96 -10.39 -21.35
C ARG A 76 -3.29 -10.45 -20.62
N SER A 77 -4.12 -9.44 -20.79
CA SER A 77 -5.53 -9.49 -20.42
C SER A 77 -6.38 -9.43 -21.67
N GLN A 78 -7.40 -10.28 -21.75
CA GLN A 78 -8.44 -10.18 -22.78
C GLN A 78 -9.59 -9.26 -22.33
N THR A 79 -9.57 -8.81 -21.07
CA THR A 79 -10.57 -7.92 -20.49
C THR A 79 -9.90 -6.62 -20.03
N ASP A 80 -10.69 -5.56 -19.89
CA ASP A 80 -10.21 -4.33 -19.25
C ASP A 80 -10.12 -4.45 -17.72
N GLY A 81 -10.36 -5.64 -17.16
CA GLY A 81 -10.33 -5.90 -15.73
C GLY A 81 -8.92 -6.05 -15.17
N PRO A 82 -8.79 -6.11 -13.83
CA PRO A 82 -7.51 -6.29 -13.18
C PRO A 82 -6.95 -7.69 -13.47
N VAL A 83 -5.66 -7.76 -13.78
CA VAL A 83 -4.96 -9.04 -13.90
C VAL A 83 -4.42 -9.44 -12.53
N LEU A 84 -4.93 -10.53 -11.96
CA LEU A 84 -4.59 -10.95 -10.60
C LEU A 84 -3.58 -12.10 -10.62
N LEU A 85 -2.51 -11.98 -9.84
CA LEU A 85 -1.55 -13.04 -9.62
C LEU A 85 -2.02 -13.97 -8.50
N ALA A 86 -2.01 -15.28 -8.78
CA ALA A 86 -2.36 -16.29 -7.78
C ALA A 86 -1.23 -16.54 -6.75
N GLN A 87 0.02 -16.24 -7.12
CA GLN A 87 1.19 -16.47 -6.27
C GLN A 87 2.25 -15.40 -6.48
N ALA A 88 3.17 -15.26 -5.53
CA ALA A 88 4.29 -14.33 -5.62
C ALA A 88 5.25 -14.74 -6.75
N PRO A 89 5.48 -13.87 -7.75
CA PRO A 89 6.35 -14.18 -8.88
C PRO A 89 7.82 -13.85 -8.57
N LEU A 90 8.75 -14.51 -9.25
CA LEU A 90 10.12 -14.02 -9.37
C LEU A 90 10.14 -12.86 -10.38
N CYS A 91 10.55 -11.68 -9.92
CA CYS A 91 10.51 -10.44 -10.70
C CYS A 91 11.54 -9.43 -10.22
N ASP A 92 11.89 -8.48 -11.08
CA ASP A 92 12.75 -7.36 -10.73
C ASP A 92 11.91 -6.23 -10.13
N CYS A 93 12.26 -5.78 -8.93
CA CYS A 93 11.65 -4.60 -8.32
C CYS A 93 12.40 -3.34 -8.77
N LEU A 94 11.74 -2.49 -9.56
CA LEU A 94 12.32 -1.27 -10.13
C LEU A 94 12.16 -0.06 -9.20
N GLY A 95 11.36 -0.21 -8.15
CA GLY A 95 11.13 0.80 -7.12
C GLY A 95 9.79 0.60 -6.44
N PHE A 96 9.33 1.64 -5.75
CA PHE A 96 8.09 1.61 -4.98
C PHE A 96 7.18 2.79 -5.30
N GLY A 97 5.91 2.64 -4.96
CA GLY A 97 4.91 3.71 -5.07
C GLY A 97 3.77 3.57 -4.07
N ILE A 98 2.96 4.62 -3.97
CA ILE A 98 1.69 4.60 -3.26
C ILE A 98 0.56 4.56 -4.29
N VAL A 99 -0.35 3.60 -4.14
CA VAL A 99 -1.63 3.65 -4.85
C VAL A 99 -2.52 4.65 -4.13
N ARG A 100 -2.60 5.88 -4.66
CA ARG A 100 -3.45 6.95 -4.10
C ARG A 100 -4.93 6.57 -4.18
N GLY A 101 -5.32 5.93 -5.27
CA GLY A 101 -6.72 5.65 -5.56
C GLY A 101 -6.88 4.54 -6.58
N VAL A 102 -8.00 3.83 -6.47
CA VAL A 102 -8.45 2.84 -7.46
C VAL A 102 -9.78 3.34 -8.02
N ASP A 103 -9.81 3.62 -9.32
CA ASP A 103 -10.99 4.08 -10.03
C ASP A 103 -11.63 2.90 -10.77
N MET A 104 -12.74 2.40 -10.23
CA MET A 104 -13.43 1.22 -10.76
C MET A 104 -14.23 1.53 -12.04
N GLU A 105 -14.68 2.78 -12.22
CA GLU A 105 -15.47 3.18 -13.40
C GLU A 105 -14.56 3.33 -14.62
N ARG A 106 -13.44 4.04 -14.45
CA ARG A 106 -12.45 4.25 -15.51
C ARG A 106 -11.44 3.12 -15.62
N LYS A 107 -11.45 2.17 -14.67
CA LYS A 107 -10.54 1.01 -14.59
C LYS A 107 -9.08 1.43 -14.54
N LEU A 108 -8.77 2.36 -13.62
CA LEU A 108 -7.44 2.96 -13.47
C LEU A 108 -6.92 2.83 -12.03
N TYR A 109 -5.63 2.52 -11.90
CA TYR A 109 -4.86 2.79 -10.69
C TYR A 109 -4.24 4.19 -10.78
N HIS A 110 -4.34 4.96 -9.70
CA HIS A 110 -3.64 6.22 -9.53
C HIS A 110 -2.42 6.03 -8.63
N VAL A 111 -1.22 6.07 -9.21
CA VAL A 111 0.03 5.74 -8.51
C VAL A 111 0.94 6.96 -8.39
N LEU A 112 1.42 7.24 -7.18
CA LEU A 112 2.50 8.21 -6.92
C LEU A 112 3.82 7.47 -6.72
N THR A 113 4.84 7.86 -7.48
CA THR A 113 6.16 7.24 -7.39
C THR A 113 7.27 8.17 -7.93
N PRO A 114 8.43 8.25 -7.27
CA PRO A 114 9.58 8.98 -7.78
C PRO A 114 10.38 8.19 -8.82
N VAL A 115 9.97 6.97 -9.19
CA VAL A 115 10.65 6.18 -10.21
C VAL A 115 10.59 6.91 -11.55
N ALA A 116 11.75 7.01 -12.21
CA ALA A 116 11.89 7.73 -13.47
C ALA A 116 11.03 7.10 -14.59
N PRO A 117 10.50 7.90 -15.53
CA PRO A 117 9.64 7.41 -16.61
C PRO A 117 10.24 6.28 -17.45
N GLU A 118 11.56 6.26 -17.63
CA GLU A 118 12.28 5.24 -18.40
C GLU A 118 12.14 3.86 -17.75
N SER A 119 12.27 3.80 -16.42
CA SER A 119 12.07 2.59 -15.63
C SER A 119 10.60 2.23 -15.49
N LEU A 120 9.70 3.22 -15.36
CA LEU A 120 8.25 2.98 -15.26
C LEU A 120 7.68 2.30 -16.50
N ARG A 121 8.21 2.58 -17.70
CA ARG A 121 7.78 1.89 -18.94
C ARG A 121 8.03 0.38 -18.91
N LEU A 122 8.91 -0.11 -18.04
CA LEU A 122 9.21 -1.53 -17.88
C LEU A 122 8.32 -2.21 -16.83
N VAL A 123 7.62 -1.44 -16.00
CA VAL A 123 6.76 -1.97 -14.95
C VAL A 123 5.52 -2.58 -15.58
N ASN A 124 5.28 -3.85 -15.29
CA ASN A 124 4.07 -4.57 -15.69
C ASN A 124 3.42 -5.28 -14.49
N CYS A 125 3.86 -5.01 -13.26
CA CYS A 125 3.32 -5.64 -12.07
C CYS A 125 3.37 -4.73 -10.84
N LEU A 126 2.31 -4.76 -10.04
CA LEU A 126 2.21 -4.14 -8.72
C LEU A 126 2.14 -5.24 -7.65
N LEU A 127 3.09 -5.23 -6.71
CA LEU A 127 3.13 -6.20 -5.61
C LEU A 127 2.87 -5.54 -4.27
N LEU A 128 1.84 -5.99 -3.56
CA LEU A 128 1.47 -5.53 -2.23
C LEU A 128 2.11 -6.41 -1.14
N GLY A 129 3.11 -5.83 -0.45
CA GLY A 129 3.74 -6.43 0.72
C GLY A 129 3.09 -6.01 2.05
N ASN A 130 3.70 -6.42 3.17
CA ASN A 130 3.23 -6.05 4.52
C ASN A 130 3.88 -4.74 5.02
N ILE A 131 3.84 -3.70 4.20
CA ILE A 131 4.35 -2.37 4.55
C ILE A 131 3.20 -1.40 4.45
N ALA A 132 2.81 -0.84 5.60
CA ALA A 132 1.79 0.19 5.65
C ALA A 132 2.37 1.55 5.22
N VAL A 133 1.54 2.35 4.58
CA VAL A 133 1.83 3.77 4.35
C VAL A 133 1.96 4.48 5.71
N PRO A 134 2.97 5.34 5.93
CA PRO A 134 3.10 6.08 7.19
C PRO A 134 1.85 6.91 7.49
N ASN A 135 1.34 6.84 8.73
CA ASN A 135 0.08 7.52 9.11
C ASN A 135 0.08 9.02 8.79
N CYS A 136 1.23 9.70 8.89
CA CYS A 136 1.34 11.13 8.60
C CYS A 136 1.01 11.48 7.14
N VAL A 137 1.10 10.52 6.21
CA VAL A 137 0.62 10.69 4.83
C VAL A 137 -0.89 10.89 4.79
N LEU A 138 -1.65 10.30 5.71
CA LEU A 138 -3.10 10.42 5.76
C LEU A 138 -3.57 11.56 6.67
N VAL A 139 -2.94 11.71 7.86
CA VAL A 139 -3.47 12.58 8.93
C VAL A 139 -2.74 13.91 9.10
N SER A 140 -1.59 14.13 8.44
CA SER A 140 -0.72 15.28 8.71
C SER A 140 -0.47 16.17 7.49
N GLN A 141 -1.27 16.02 6.43
CA GLN A 141 -1.18 16.86 5.23
C GLN A 141 -2.11 18.07 5.34
N GLN A 142 -1.61 19.24 4.95
CA GLN A 142 -2.37 20.51 4.95
C GLN A 142 -3.31 20.60 3.74
N GLY A 143 -4.44 21.31 3.86
CA GLY A 143 -5.33 21.59 2.74
C GLY A 143 -6.38 20.52 2.46
N ILE A 144 -6.59 19.58 3.39
CA ILE A 144 -7.67 18.59 3.32
C ILE A 144 -8.86 19.11 4.13
N GLU A 145 -10.03 19.15 3.52
CA GLU A 145 -11.30 19.49 4.18
C GLU A 145 -12.25 18.28 4.15
N GLY A 146 -13.05 18.09 5.21
CA GLY A 146 -14.05 17.02 5.30
C GLY A 146 -13.53 15.68 5.83
N GLU A 147 -14.26 14.61 5.51
CA GLU A 147 -13.90 13.24 5.92
C GLU A 147 -12.69 12.73 5.15
N ILE A 148 -11.74 12.12 5.88
CA ILE A 148 -10.51 11.56 5.31
C ILE A 148 -10.64 10.03 5.28
N PRO A 149 -10.65 9.39 4.10
CA PRO A 149 -10.68 7.94 4.00
C PRO A 149 -9.57 7.30 4.84
N TYR A 150 -9.87 6.14 5.44
CA TYR A 150 -8.95 5.38 6.31
C TYR A 150 -8.56 6.08 7.63
N VAL A 151 -9.16 7.24 7.94
CA VAL A 151 -8.98 7.95 9.21
C VAL A 151 -10.34 8.03 9.91
N THR A 152 -10.36 7.68 11.19
CA THR A 152 -11.54 7.88 12.02
C THR A 152 -11.12 8.50 13.35
N SER A 153 -11.82 9.56 13.74
CA SER A 153 -11.71 10.20 15.06
C SER A 153 -12.95 9.99 15.92
N GLU A 154 -14.03 9.45 15.33
CA GLU A 154 -15.33 9.27 15.97
C GLU A 154 -15.41 7.94 16.74
N TYR A 155 -14.54 7.79 17.72
CA TYR A 155 -14.61 6.63 18.61
C TYR A 155 -15.68 6.86 19.67
N ASN A 156 -16.73 6.04 19.66
CA ASN A 156 -17.70 6.02 20.74
C ASN A 156 -17.16 5.23 21.94
N TYR A 157 -16.48 5.91 22.86
CA TYR A 157 -15.92 5.31 24.08
C TYR A 157 -16.97 4.90 25.13
N THR A 158 -18.26 5.20 24.93
CA THR A 158 -19.34 4.79 25.85
C THR A 158 -19.72 3.31 25.69
N ILE A 159 -19.39 2.70 24.54
CA ILE A 159 -19.64 1.28 24.27
C ILE A 159 -18.57 0.44 24.99
N LEU A 160 -18.97 -0.51 25.83
CA LEU A 160 -18.05 -1.44 26.48
C LEU A 160 -17.18 -2.16 25.43
N GLY A 161 -15.85 -2.06 25.56
CA GLY A 161 -14.90 -2.67 24.62
C GLY A 161 -14.38 -1.77 23.48
N SER A 162 -14.93 -0.56 23.31
CA SER A 162 -14.48 0.44 22.32
C SER A 162 -13.16 1.14 22.67
N GLY A 163 -12.68 0.98 23.91
CA GLY A 163 -11.43 1.57 24.37
C GLY A 163 -10.19 0.97 23.70
N LYS A 164 -9.12 1.76 23.59
CA LYS A 164 -7.83 1.30 23.05
C LYS A 164 -7.32 0.08 23.80
N LEU A 165 -7.17 -1.04 23.09
CA LEU A 165 -6.59 -2.27 23.64
C LEU A 165 -5.17 -2.00 24.15
N LYS A 166 -4.98 -2.05 25.47
CA LYS A 166 -3.66 -1.94 26.11
C LYS A 166 -2.92 -3.26 25.93
N LYS A 167 -1.95 -3.30 25.01
CA LYS A 167 -1.12 -4.49 24.78
C LYS A 167 -0.25 -4.76 26.02
N LYS A 168 -0.63 -5.77 26.82
CA LYS A 168 0.18 -6.24 27.96
C LYS A 168 1.33 -7.10 27.44
N LYS A 169 2.53 -6.51 27.35
CA LYS A 169 3.74 -7.18 26.82
C LYS A 169 4.23 -8.36 27.66
N HIS A 170 3.73 -8.54 28.89
CA HIS A 170 4.17 -9.56 29.83
C HIS A 170 3.30 -10.83 29.85
N PHE A 171 2.25 -10.91 29.02
CA PHE A 171 1.44 -12.11 28.95
C PHE A 171 2.14 -13.13 28.04
N LYS A 172 2.73 -14.19 28.63
CA LYS A 172 3.22 -15.34 27.87
C LYS A 172 2.02 -15.98 27.17
N ARG A 173 2.10 -16.14 25.85
CA ARG A 173 1.10 -16.88 25.08
C ARG A 173 1.09 -18.32 25.61
N LYS A 174 -0.06 -18.84 26.04
CA LYS A 174 -0.19 -20.27 26.34
C LYS A 174 0.04 -21.02 25.03
N GLU A 175 1.11 -21.80 24.96
CA GLU A 175 1.26 -22.82 23.93
C GLU A 175 0.21 -23.89 24.23
N GLN A 176 -0.84 -23.95 23.43
CA GLN A 176 -1.69 -25.13 23.37
C GLN A 176 -1.01 -26.10 22.41
N THR A 177 -0.21 -27.01 22.95
CA THR A 177 0.14 -28.26 22.27
C THR A 177 -1.13 -29.08 22.15
N VAL A 178 -1.74 -29.09 20.97
CA VAL A 178 -2.74 -30.10 20.62
C VAL A 178 -1.94 -31.34 20.20
N PRO A 179 -2.02 -32.48 20.91
CA PRO A 179 -1.45 -33.72 20.40
C PRO A 179 -2.25 -34.13 19.16
N CYS A 180 -1.59 -34.18 18.01
CA CYS A 180 -2.13 -34.85 16.84
C CYS A 180 -1.91 -36.36 17.03
N ASP A 181 -2.93 -37.05 17.52
CA ASP A 181 -2.98 -38.51 17.47
C ASP A 181 -3.21 -38.91 16.01
N PHE A 182 -2.13 -39.33 15.32
CA PHE A 182 -2.23 -40.07 14.08
C PHE A 182 -2.31 -41.56 14.44
N THR A 183 -3.53 -42.10 14.44
CA THR A 183 -3.75 -43.54 14.16
C THR A 183 -3.53 -43.84 12.69
#